data_AF-A0A271IXP4-F1
#
_entry.id   AF-A0A271IXP4-F1
#
_cell.length_a   1.000
_cell.length_b   1.000
_cell.length_c   1.000
_cell.angle_alpha   90.00
_cell.angle_beta   90.00
_cell.angle_gamma   90.00
#
_symmetry.space_group_name_H-M   'P 1'
#
loop_
_entity.id
_entity.type
_entity.pdbx_description
1 polymer ?
#
loop_
_entity_poly.entity_id
_entity_poly.type
_entity_poly.pdbx_seq_one_letter_code
_entity_poly.pdbx_strand_id
1 'polypeptide(L)'
;MDPLNPSYPLIHFLSYEGDFVADGGPADDQASLDIGVDEDPAPAAGFSLQLTGTGVAYESFAWQEPAVSTPGLPNATLTTTQTFATPSGTSTAYSFGSGDDDVAGFRQLGAALAGIRVDDLASRNLVQGIPGANGYPAQYPDADGTTEGSQGPNLYTAYDGGGYTVAPTTASVLQLGRGLLWYLFDQRIDPDDGLFGGGTSESFPLPQSQTYVGYGLTSGTYVLAFDRVNGQTFYLLANPRASDYDLSGIAMRTAGATISTTFQVYDPGTNGYAALTQGADALAKGQGVWAEVTGVTADAVTFGFDLDATTTGGVFQGRRALGAALDLRLDGVTAGGTTTVDGAARISLLDDATDGWDRHDASKLTPLVAPYALVAPVGTRDGEPRRQAVRSAPVGPVTTDLAFTATEAGTYTLSADVPTGWAADLLDRATGATTDLATASYTFDAGATEWTDRFELAVSPATTAAEQADAPIAEVGRPFPNPAAAGAQLRVRVGTTERVRVVVCDALGREAAVAFDGPLSGGADAVVSLPAGLRPGVYVVRVTGETFAQSRPLVVVR
;
A
#
# COMPACT_ATOMS: atom_id res chain seq x y z
N MET A 1 10.74 -33.30 -26.60
CA MET A 1 9.45 -32.62 -26.40
C MET A 1 8.77 -33.30 -25.24
N ASP A 2 8.51 -32.56 -24.17
CA ASP A 2 7.76 -33.02 -23.00
C ASP A 2 6.25 -32.92 -23.32
N PRO A 3 5.48 -34.02 -23.23
CA PRO A 3 4.06 -34.04 -23.57
C PRO A 3 3.14 -33.32 -22.55
N LEU A 4 3.68 -32.66 -21.52
CA LEU A 4 2.87 -32.04 -20.45
C LEU A 4 2.79 -30.49 -20.48
N ASN A 5 3.30 -29.83 -21.52
CA ASN A 5 3.17 -28.37 -21.67
C ASN A 5 2.89 -27.97 -23.14
N PRO A 6 1.64 -27.65 -23.53
CA PRO A 6 1.26 -27.59 -24.94
C PRO A 6 1.36 -26.20 -25.61
N SER A 7 2.06 -25.20 -25.08
CA SER A 7 2.11 -23.88 -25.77
C SER A 7 3.42 -23.13 -25.56
N TYR A 8 4.45 -23.51 -26.31
CA TYR A 8 5.51 -22.56 -26.63
C TYR A 8 5.01 -21.69 -27.78
N PRO A 9 4.95 -20.35 -27.64
CA PRO A 9 4.61 -19.49 -28.77
C PRO A 9 5.63 -19.66 -29.88
N LEU A 10 5.16 -19.68 -31.13
CA LEU A 10 6.04 -19.70 -32.29
C LEU A 10 6.77 -18.35 -32.38
N ILE A 11 8.03 -18.31 -31.95
CA ILE A 11 8.84 -17.09 -32.00
C ILE A 11 9.33 -16.84 -33.42
N HIS A 12 9.96 -17.84 -34.04
CA HIS A 12 10.37 -17.82 -35.44
C HIS A 12 10.19 -19.20 -36.06
N PHE A 13 9.67 -19.22 -37.28
CA PHE A 13 9.72 -20.40 -38.14
C PHE A 13 10.74 -20.16 -39.24
N LEU A 14 11.91 -20.77 -39.12
CA LEU A 14 13.06 -20.52 -39.98
C LEU A 14 13.40 -21.77 -40.79
N SER A 15 13.84 -21.57 -42.03
CA SER A 15 14.35 -22.62 -42.90
C SER A 15 15.65 -22.18 -43.55
N TYR A 16 16.55 -23.13 -43.78
CA TYR A 16 17.70 -22.95 -44.66
C TYR A 16 17.40 -23.69 -45.98
N GLU A 17 18.04 -23.30 -47.07
CA GLU A 17 17.82 -23.88 -48.41
C GLU A 17 16.41 -23.63 -49.02
N GLY A 18 15.77 -22.53 -48.64
CA GLY A 18 14.45 -22.12 -49.16
C GLY A 18 13.32 -22.26 -48.16
N ASP A 19 12.11 -21.82 -48.54
CA ASP A 19 10.92 -21.82 -47.67
C ASP A 19 10.02 -23.06 -47.84
N PHE A 20 9.31 -23.41 -46.78
CA PHE A 20 8.28 -24.45 -46.78
C PHE A 20 7.17 -24.14 -45.77
N VAL A 21 6.01 -24.76 -45.94
CA VAL A 21 4.89 -24.65 -44.99
C VAL A 21 4.95 -25.80 -44.00
N ALA A 22 4.84 -25.49 -42.71
CA ALA A 22 4.81 -26.51 -41.67
C ALA A 22 3.49 -27.29 -41.69
N ASP A 23 3.57 -28.59 -41.41
CA ASP A 23 2.44 -29.50 -41.25
C ASP A 23 2.45 -30.01 -39.80
N GLY A 24 1.63 -29.38 -38.96
CA GLY A 24 1.48 -29.64 -37.53
C GLY A 24 2.41 -28.86 -36.59
N GLY A 25 2.09 -28.95 -35.29
CA GLY A 25 2.88 -28.35 -34.21
C GLY A 25 2.68 -26.83 -34.04
N PRO A 26 3.57 -26.13 -33.31
CA PRO A 26 3.42 -24.69 -33.05
C PRO A 26 3.47 -23.80 -34.30
N ALA A 27 3.98 -24.32 -35.43
CA ALA A 27 4.08 -23.61 -36.70
C ALA A 27 3.05 -24.09 -37.74
N ASP A 28 2.01 -24.81 -37.33
CA ASP A 28 1.03 -25.41 -38.25
C ASP A 28 0.47 -24.36 -39.23
N ASP A 29 0.43 -24.72 -40.51
CA ASP A 29 0.03 -23.87 -41.64
C ASP A 29 0.83 -22.55 -41.81
N GLN A 30 1.95 -22.36 -41.09
CA GLN A 30 2.83 -21.20 -41.27
C GLN A 30 3.89 -21.47 -42.35
N ALA A 31 4.21 -20.47 -43.17
CA ALA A 31 5.35 -20.53 -44.08
C ALA A 31 6.64 -20.16 -43.33
N SER A 32 7.72 -20.90 -43.55
CA SER A 32 9.02 -20.61 -42.98
C SER A 32 9.65 -19.38 -43.63
N LEU A 33 10.46 -18.67 -42.85
CA LEU A 33 11.33 -17.63 -43.36
C LEU A 33 12.66 -18.27 -43.74
N ASP A 34 12.97 -18.28 -45.04
CA ASP A 34 14.29 -18.66 -45.52
C ASP A 34 15.34 -17.69 -44.95
N ILE A 35 16.32 -18.24 -44.23
CA ILE A 35 17.40 -17.48 -43.62
C ILE A 35 18.54 -17.17 -44.59
N GLY A 36 18.46 -17.68 -45.83
CA GLY A 36 19.34 -17.30 -46.93
C GLY A 36 20.77 -17.84 -46.83
N VAL A 37 20.94 -18.95 -46.10
CA VAL A 37 22.21 -19.70 -45.96
C VAL A 37 21.97 -21.16 -46.30
N ASP A 38 23.02 -21.87 -46.70
CA ASP A 38 22.98 -23.23 -47.25
C ASP A 38 23.97 -24.14 -46.49
N GLU A 39 23.65 -25.43 -46.34
CA GLU A 39 24.60 -26.43 -45.85
C GLU A 39 25.16 -27.30 -46.99
N ASP A 40 24.93 -26.93 -48.27
CA ASP A 40 25.58 -27.52 -49.44
C ASP A 40 26.82 -26.71 -49.87
N PRO A 41 28.02 -27.33 -49.93
CA PRO A 41 28.35 -28.71 -49.57
C PRO A 41 28.33 -28.96 -48.07
N ALA A 42 27.93 -30.19 -47.72
CA ALA A 42 27.80 -30.66 -46.34
C ALA A 42 28.95 -30.14 -45.44
N PRO A 43 28.65 -29.36 -44.38
CA PRO A 43 29.68 -28.75 -43.55
C PRO A 43 30.50 -29.80 -42.81
N ALA A 44 31.73 -29.42 -42.45
CA ALA A 44 32.62 -30.30 -41.71
C ALA A 44 32.01 -30.67 -40.33
N ALA A 45 32.33 -31.86 -39.83
CA ALA A 45 31.88 -32.28 -38.50
C ALA A 45 32.32 -31.27 -37.42
N GLY A 46 31.36 -30.81 -36.61
CA GLY A 46 31.58 -29.77 -35.59
C GLY A 46 31.38 -28.34 -36.08
N PHE A 47 30.81 -28.15 -37.27
CA PHE A 47 30.34 -26.86 -37.78
C PHE A 47 28.81 -26.78 -37.67
N SER A 48 28.30 -25.56 -37.55
CA SER A 48 26.88 -25.24 -37.56
C SER A 48 26.67 -23.83 -38.13
N LEU A 49 25.50 -23.57 -38.72
CA LEU A 49 25.07 -22.22 -39.07
C LEU A 49 25.21 -21.25 -37.89
N GLN A 50 25.61 -20.02 -38.15
CA GLN A 50 25.87 -19.02 -37.11
C GLN A 50 24.96 -17.81 -37.26
N LEU A 51 24.31 -17.38 -36.19
CA LEU A 51 23.61 -16.10 -36.15
C LEU A 51 24.52 -15.06 -35.48
N THR A 52 25.10 -14.15 -36.25
CA THR A 52 26.07 -13.15 -35.74
C THR A 52 25.62 -11.72 -36.01
N GLY A 53 26.19 -10.74 -35.31
CA GLY A 53 25.76 -9.34 -35.40
C GLY A 53 25.90 -8.63 -34.07
N THR A 54 25.50 -7.36 -34.01
CA THR A 54 25.51 -6.57 -32.78
C THR A 54 24.19 -5.84 -32.60
N GLY A 55 23.45 -6.14 -31.53
CA GLY A 55 22.22 -5.42 -31.21
C GLY A 55 21.37 -6.05 -30.12
N VAL A 56 20.11 -5.62 -30.04
CA VAL A 56 19.15 -5.98 -28.96
C VAL A 56 17.89 -6.68 -29.47
N ALA A 57 17.74 -6.82 -30.78
CA ALA A 57 16.59 -7.44 -31.42
C ALA A 57 17.07 -8.37 -32.54
N TYR A 58 16.25 -9.34 -32.95
CA TYR A 58 16.61 -10.37 -33.93
C TYR A 58 17.13 -9.78 -35.24
N GLU A 59 16.54 -8.67 -35.68
CA GLU A 59 16.87 -7.94 -36.91
C GLU A 59 18.28 -7.31 -36.88
N SER A 60 18.92 -7.26 -35.70
CA SER A 60 20.31 -6.82 -35.55
C SER A 60 21.34 -7.93 -35.83
N PHE A 61 20.86 -9.14 -36.09
CA PHE A 61 21.68 -10.31 -36.35
C PHE A 61 21.34 -10.87 -37.73
N ALA A 62 22.35 -11.45 -38.38
CA ALA A 62 22.24 -12.07 -39.69
C ALA A 62 22.80 -13.48 -39.62
N TRP A 63 22.09 -14.41 -40.25
CA TRP A 63 22.58 -15.76 -40.44
C TRP A 63 23.82 -15.76 -41.33
N GLN A 64 24.76 -16.63 -41.00
CA GLN A 64 26.03 -16.81 -41.68
C GLN A 64 26.19 -18.29 -42.02
N GLU A 65 27.00 -18.53 -43.04
CA GLU A 65 27.47 -19.86 -43.45
C GLU A 65 28.02 -20.68 -42.26
N PRO A 66 28.02 -22.02 -42.35
CA PRO A 66 28.51 -22.87 -41.27
C PRO A 66 29.93 -22.51 -40.78
N ALA A 67 30.09 -22.40 -39.47
CA ALA A 67 31.38 -22.23 -38.79
C ALA A 67 31.47 -23.15 -37.57
N VAL A 68 32.63 -23.22 -36.91
CA VAL A 68 32.85 -24.06 -35.71
C VAL A 68 31.76 -23.80 -34.67
N SER A 69 31.08 -24.85 -34.23
CA SER A 69 29.99 -24.76 -33.27
C SER A 69 30.45 -24.21 -31.93
N THR A 70 29.66 -23.32 -31.34
CA THR A 70 29.92 -22.64 -30.05
C THR A 70 28.88 -23.04 -28.99
N PRO A 71 28.76 -24.34 -28.63
CA PRO A 71 27.72 -24.79 -27.71
C PRO A 71 27.82 -24.12 -26.35
N GLY A 72 26.74 -23.47 -25.90
CA GLY A 72 26.68 -22.75 -24.63
C GLY A 72 27.41 -21.40 -24.61
N LEU A 73 27.92 -20.94 -25.75
CA LEU A 73 28.58 -19.63 -25.92
C LEU A 73 27.87 -18.82 -27.02
N PRO A 74 28.02 -17.48 -27.04
CA PRO A 74 27.55 -16.68 -28.17
C PRO A 74 28.11 -17.17 -29.50
N ASN A 75 27.27 -17.18 -30.54
CA ASN A 75 27.66 -17.59 -31.89
C ASN A 75 28.82 -16.74 -32.42
N ALA A 76 29.75 -17.37 -33.12
CA ALA A 76 30.91 -16.67 -33.65
C ALA A 76 31.41 -17.30 -34.95
N THR A 77 31.82 -16.43 -35.87
CA THR A 77 32.68 -16.79 -37.01
C THR A 77 34.11 -16.32 -36.74
N LEU A 78 35.03 -16.58 -37.68
CA LEU A 78 36.40 -16.06 -37.61
C LEU A 78 36.45 -14.53 -37.59
N THR A 79 35.42 -13.84 -38.10
CA THR A 79 35.42 -12.39 -38.30
C THR A 79 34.42 -11.65 -37.42
N THR A 80 33.37 -12.32 -36.95
CA THR A 80 32.22 -11.67 -36.30
C THR A 80 31.70 -12.51 -35.15
N THR A 81 31.47 -11.89 -34.00
CA THR A 81 30.85 -12.53 -32.83
C THR A 81 29.47 -11.93 -32.59
N GLN A 82 28.52 -12.78 -32.22
CA GLN A 82 27.23 -12.36 -31.70
C GLN A 82 27.46 -11.54 -30.44
N THR A 83 27.25 -10.25 -30.56
CA THR A 83 27.42 -9.30 -29.47
C THR A 83 26.04 -8.75 -29.14
N PHE A 84 25.54 -9.06 -27.96
CA PHE A 84 24.32 -8.41 -27.50
C PHE A 84 24.69 -6.98 -27.10
N ALA A 85 24.28 -6.02 -27.92
CA ALA A 85 24.51 -4.62 -27.60
C ALA A 85 23.74 -4.31 -26.31
N THR A 86 24.32 -3.49 -25.45
CA THR A 86 23.52 -2.79 -24.46
C THR A 86 22.53 -1.90 -25.23
N PRO A 87 21.22 -1.91 -24.91
CA PRO A 87 20.28 -0.98 -25.51
C PRO A 87 20.88 0.43 -25.47
N SER A 88 20.80 1.17 -26.58
CA SER A 88 21.28 2.54 -26.66
C SER A 88 20.41 3.43 -25.77
N GLY A 89 20.71 3.43 -24.48
CA GLY A 89 19.95 4.09 -23.44
C GLY A 89 20.89 4.58 -22.35
N THR A 90 20.50 5.64 -21.66
CA THR A 90 21.24 6.09 -20.49
C THR A 90 20.94 5.11 -19.35
N SER A 91 21.99 4.61 -18.68
CA SER A 91 21.81 3.81 -17.47
C SER A 91 21.08 4.67 -16.44
N THR A 92 19.85 4.31 -16.12
CA THR A 92 19.00 5.10 -15.23
C THR A 92 18.71 4.28 -13.99
N ALA A 93 18.81 4.89 -12.83
CA ALA A 93 18.33 4.28 -11.60
C ALA A 93 16.81 4.45 -11.53
N TYR A 94 16.08 3.33 -11.45
CA TYR A 94 14.63 3.28 -11.31
C TYR A 94 14.31 2.71 -9.93
N SER A 95 13.67 3.51 -9.08
CA SER A 95 13.22 3.07 -7.77
C SER A 95 11.70 2.96 -7.72
N PHE A 96 11.19 1.78 -7.36
CA PHE A 96 9.84 1.63 -6.85
C PHE A 96 9.90 1.16 -5.41
N GLY A 97 8.85 1.40 -4.65
CA GLY A 97 8.83 0.97 -3.26
C GLY A 97 7.42 0.81 -2.78
N SER A 98 7.28 -0.08 -1.81
CA SER A 98 6.01 -0.42 -1.17
C SER A 98 5.49 0.76 -0.32
N GLY A 99 6.33 1.69 0.09
CA GLY A 99 5.91 2.75 1.02
C GLY A 99 5.77 2.18 2.43
N ASP A 100 5.79 3.08 3.44
CA ASP A 100 5.96 2.76 4.87
C ASP A 100 4.77 1.98 5.48
N ASP A 101 3.79 1.69 4.62
CA ASP A 101 2.39 1.52 4.93
C ASP A 101 1.76 0.29 4.23
N ASP A 102 2.62 -0.42 3.50
CA ASP A 102 2.24 -1.52 2.63
C ASP A 102 2.18 -2.85 3.38
N VAL A 103 1.21 -3.68 3.00
CA VAL A 103 1.04 -5.04 3.53
C VAL A 103 1.54 -6.08 2.53
N ALA A 104 1.73 -7.31 3.02
CA ALA A 104 2.00 -8.44 2.15
C ALA A 104 0.91 -8.56 1.07
N GLY A 105 1.31 -8.77 -0.19
CA GLY A 105 0.36 -8.80 -1.29
C GLY A 105 1.00 -8.71 -2.67
N PHE A 106 0.19 -8.93 -3.71
CA PHE A 106 0.64 -8.72 -5.08
C PHE A 106 0.87 -7.24 -5.37
N ARG A 107 1.91 -6.95 -6.13
CA ARG A 107 2.14 -5.68 -6.80
C ARG A 107 2.03 -5.92 -8.29
N GLN A 108 1.23 -5.09 -8.95
CA GLN A 108 1.14 -5.07 -10.40
C GLN A 108 2.22 -4.13 -10.94
N LEU A 109 3.30 -4.71 -11.46
CA LEU A 109 4.53 -4.00 -11.82
C LEU A 109 4.83 -4.17 -13.31
N GLY A 110 5.90 -3.53 -13.77
CA GLY A 110 6.59 -3.94 -14.99
C GLY A 110 7.99 -3.35 -15.09
N ALA A 111 8.73 -3.78 -16.12
CA ALA A 111 10.06 -3.27 -16.37
C ALA A 111 9.97 -1.86 -16.99
N ALA A 112 10.39 -0.87 -16.22
CA ALA A 112 10.55 0.53 -16.66
C ALA A 112 11.86 0.77 -17.42
N LEU A 113 12.77 -0.21 -17.41
CA LEU A 113 14.08 -0.17 -18.07
C LEU A 113 14.32 -1.48 -18.80
N ALA A 114 14.97 -1.42 -19.96
CA ALA A 114 15.31 -2.61 -20.73
C ALA A 114 16.48 -3.36 -20.10
N GLY A 115 16.44 -4.69 -20.18
CA GLY A 115 17.53 -5.57 -19.75
C GLY A 115 17.45 -6.07 -18.31
N ILE A 116 16.44 -5.67 -17.54
CA ILE A 116 16.20 -6.21 -16.18
C ILE A 116 15.85 -7.71 -16.29
N ARG A 117 16.50 -8.56 -15.50
CA ARG A 117 16.24 -10.00 -15.41
C ARG A 117 15.47 -10.35 -14.13
N VAL A 118 14.95 -11.57 -14.11
CA VAL A 118 14.35 -12.14 -12.88
C VAL A 118 15.38 -12.25 -11.76
N ASP A 119 16.63 -12.60 -12.07
CA ASP A 119 17.73 -12.61 -11.10
C ASP A 119 18.00 -11.21 -10.50
N ASP A 120 17.85 -10.14 -11.29
CA ASP A 120 17.97 -8.78 -10.75
C ASP A 120 16.85 -8.48 -9.74
N LEU A 121 15.63 -9.01 -9.95
CA LEU A 121 14.56 -8.94 -8.94
C LEU A 121 14.89 -9.78 -7.70
N ALA A 122 15.42 -10.98 -7.89
CA ALA A 122 15.82 -11.89 -6.82
C ALA A 122 16.95 -11.32 -5.93
N SER A 123 17.82 -10.47 -6.49
CA SER A 123 18.84 -9.75 -5.73
C SER A 123 18.29 -8.65 -4.79
N ARG A 124 16.99 -8.35 -4.91
CA ARG A 124 16.33 -7.22 -4.25
C ARG A 124 15.25 -7.63 -3.28
N ASN A 125 14.52 -8.69 -3.58
CA ASN A 125 13.52 -9.29 -2.69
C ASN A 125 13.31 -10.75 -3.08
N LEU A 126 12.48 -11.44 -2.30
CA LEU A 126 12.19 -12.84 -2.47
C LEU A 126 11.61 -13.10 -3.86
N VAL A 127 12.23 -14.03 -4.58
CA VAL A 127 11.70 -14.69 -5.76
C VAL A 127 11.72 -16.18 -5.45
N GLN A 128 10.59 -16.86 -5.62
CA GLN A 128 10.49 -18.31 -5.37
C GLN A 128 9.75 -19.01 -6.50
N GLY A 129 10.05 -20.29 -6.69
CA GLY A 129 9.46 -21.14 -7.72
C GLY A 129 10.09 -20.96 -9.10
N ILE A 130 11.29 -20.37 -9.20
CA ILE A 130 11.95 -20.09 -10.48
C ILE A 130 13.27 -20.88 -10.60
N PRO A 131 13.44 -21.73 -11.64
CA PRO A 131 14.67 -22.49 -11.84
C PRO A 131 15.82 -21.62 -12.37
N GLY A 132 17.05 -22.07 -12.16
CA GLY A 132 18.27 -21.41 -12.64
C GLY A 132 18.61 -21.76 -14.08
N ALA A 133 19.35 -20.89 -14.77
CA ALA A 133 19.92 -21.17 -16.09
C ALA A 133 21.07 -20.22 -16.42
N ASN A 134 21.93 -20.59 -17.38
CA ASN A 134 22.95 -19.70 -17.96
C ASN A 134 23.88 -19.03 -16.94
N GLY A 135 24.22 -19.73 -15.85
CA GLY A 135 25.07 -19.20 -14.77
C GLY A 135 24.33 -18.38 -13.71
N TYR A 136 23.02 -18.18 -13.86
CA TYR A 136 22.15 -17.59 -12.84
C TYR A 136 21.58 -18.68 -11.93
N PRO A 137 21.66 -18.52 -10.59
CA PRO A 137 21.20 -19.53 -9.65
C PRO A 137 19.68 -19.69 -9.70
N ALA A 138 19.19 -20.87 -9.32
CA ALA A 138 17.76 -21.09 -9.08
C ALA A 138 17.32 -20.33 -7.81
N GLN A 139 16.05 -19.96 -7.75
CA GLN A 139 15.46 -19.28 -6.61
C GLN A 139 14.25 -20.08 -6.12
N TYR A 140 14.51 -20.93 -5.12
CA TYR A 140 13.56 -21.81 -4.46
C TYR A 140 12.69 -22.60 -5.46
N PRO A 141 13.31 -23.40 -6.35
CA PRO A 141 12.61 -24.06 -7.45
C PRO A 141 11.51 -25.03 -6.99
N ASP A 142 11.62 -25.58 -5.77
CA ASP A 142 10.61 -26.48 -5.19
C ASP A 142 9.31 -25.74 -4.77
N ALA A 143 9.33 -24.41 -4.70
CA ALA A 143 8.15 -23.58 -4.51
C ALA A 143 7.37 -23.38 -5.83
N ASP A 144 7.23 -24.44 -6.64
CA ASP A 144 6.64 -24.40 -7.98
C ASP A 144 5.11 -24.45 -8.00
N GLY A 145 4.48 -24.75 -6.85
CA GLY A 145 3.04 -24.89 -6.70
C GLY A 145 2.46 -26.18 -7.30
N THR A 146 3.31 -27.09 -7.78
CA THR A 146 2.89 -28.37 -8.38
C THR A 146 3.02 -29.55 -7.41
N THR A 147 3.85 -29.41 -6.39
CA THR A 147 4.07 -30.44 -5.36
C THR A 147 3.17 -30.22 -4.14
N GLU A 148 2.64 -31.29 -3.54
CA GLU A 148 1.84 -31.22 -2.31
C GLU A 148 2.65 -30.57 -1.17
N GLY A 149 2.13 -29.47 -0.61
CA GLY A 149 2.82 -28.66 0.40
C GLY A 149 3.72 -27.54 -0.14
N SER A 150 3.83 -27.39 -1.47
CA SER A 150 4.56 -26.28 -2.10
C SER A 150 3.86 -24.94 -1.84
N GLN A 151 4.63 -23.91 -1.48
CA GLN A 151 4.10 -22.55 -1.24
C GLN A 151 3.74 -21.79 -2.52
N GLY A 152 4.12 -22.33 -3.69
CA GLY A 152 3.84 -21.74 -4.99
C GLY A 152 4.73 -20.55 -5.34
N PRO A 153 4.83 -20.21 -6.64
CA PRO A 153 5.65 -19.10 -7.08
C PRO A 153 5.10 -17.77 -6.59
N ASN A 154 5.96 -16.81 -6.29
CA ASN A 154 5.54 -15.48 -5.87
C ASN A 154 5.72 -14.42 -6.97
N LEU A 155 6.30 -14.78 -8.12
CA LEU A 155 6.55 -13.89 -9.25
C LEU A 155 5.96 -14.48 -10.55
N TYR A 156 5.05 -13.74 -11.17
CA TYR A 156 4.40 -14.10 -12.41
C TYR A 156 4.68 -13.04 -13.47
N THR A 157 5.29 -13.43 -14.58
CA THR A 157 5.77 -12.50 -15.62
C THR A 157 4.85 -12.41 -16.83
N ALA A 158 3.79 -13.23 -16.88
CA ALA A 158 2.82 -13.20 -17.97
C ALA A 158 1.44 -13.72 -17.53
N TYR A 159 0.45 -13.51 -18.40
CA TYR A 159 -0.94 -13.95 -18.29
C TYR A 159 -1.44 -14.38 -19.67
N ASP A 160 -2.10 -15.54 -19.76
CA ASP A 160 -2.49 -16.21 -21.01
C ASP A 160 -4.02 -16.34 -21.21
N GLY A 161 -4.79 -15.53 -20.47
CA GLY A 161 -6.26 -15.60 -20.47
C GLY A 161 -6.86 -16.71 -19.60
N GLY A 162 -6.08 -17.73 -19.23
CA GLY A 162 -6.50 -18.81 -18.34
C GLY A 162 -5.87 -18.73 -16.95
N GLY A 163 -4.67 -18.17 -16.86
CA GLY A 163 -3.94 -18.02 -15.60
C GLY A 163 -2.65 -17.21 -15.73
N TYR A 164 -1.98 -17.06 -14.60
CA TYR A 164 -0.68 -16.41 -14.52
C TYR A 164 0.44 -17.42 -14.75
N THR A 165 1.47 -17.01 -15.47
CA THR A 165 2.63 -17.84 -15.78
C THR A 165 3.90 -17.24 -15.21
N VAL A 166 4.77 -18.13 -14.72
CA VAL A 166 6.08 -17.77 -14.17
C VAL A 166 7.12 -17.61 -15.26
N ALA A 167 8.22 -16.94 -14.94
CA ALA A 167 9.37 -16.92 -15.82
C ALA A 167 9.99 -18.32 -15.93
N PRO A 168 10.45 -18.74 -17.13
CA PRO A 168 11.01 -20.07 -17.30
C PRO A 168 12.34 -20.24 -16.57
N THR A 169 13.11 -19.16 -16.33
CA THR A 169 14.38 -19.22 -15.59
C THR A 169 14.68 -17.88 -14.91
N THR A 170 15.60 -17.86 -13.95
CA THR A 170 16.12 -16.60 -13.36
C THR A 170 16.91 -15.76 -14.37
N ALA A 171 17.41 -16.36 -15.44
CA ALA A 171 18.06 -15.65 -16.55
C ALA A 171 17.08 -14.89 -17.45
N SER A 172 15.77 -15.10 -17.31
CA SER A 172 14.74 -14.49 -18.16
C SER A 172 14.75 -12.96 -18.04
N VAL A 173 14.78 -12.29 -19.19
CA VAL A 173 14.73 -10.82 -19.29
C VAL A 173 13.27 -10.38 -19.26
N LEU A 174 12.94 -9.43 -18.39
CA LEU A 174 11.65 -8.78 -18.33
C LEU A 174 11.50 -7.84 -19.53
N GLN A 175 10.42 -8.02 -20.27
CA GLN A 175 10.15 -7.23 -21.46
C GLN A 175 9.58 -5.86 -21.07
N LEU A 176 10.11 -4.80 -21.67
CA LEU A 176 9.65 -3.43 -21.44
C LEU A 176 8.16 -3.31 -21.81
N GLY A 177 7.39 -2.56 -21.02
CA GLY A 177 5.96 -2.32 -21.27
C GLY A 177 5.05 -3.54 -21.04
N ARG A 178 5.62 -4.71 -20.71
CA ARG A 178 4.88 -5.89 -20.26
C ARG A 178 4.78 -5.86 -18.74
N GLY A 179 3.57 -6.08 -18.22
CA GLY A 179 3.38 -6.12 -16.78
C GLY A 179 3.62 -7.51 -16.19
N LEU A 180 3.85 -7.53 -14.88
CA LEU A 180 4.08 -8.71 -14.06
C LEU A 180 3.34 -8.55 -12.73
N LEU A 181 3.09 -9.66 -12.05
CA LEU A 181 2.64 -9.67 -10.66
C LEU A 181 3.75 -10.20 -9.77
N TRP A 182 4.05 -9.49 -8.70
CA TRP A 182 5.02 -9.92 -7.70
C TRP A 182 4.40 -9.82 -6.31
N TYR A 183 4.28 -10.96 -5.63
CA TYR A 183 3.86 -10.99 -4.24
C TYR A 183 5.05 -10.64 -3.35
N LEU A 184 4.94 -9.50 -2.67
CA LEU A 184 5.88 -9.09 -1.64
C LEU A 184 5.34 -9.57 -0.30
N PHE A 185 6.18 -10.21 0.50
CA PHE A 185 5.84 -10.58 1.87
C PHE A 185 6.23 -9.45 2.82
N ASP A 186 5.50 -9.33 3.92
CA ASP A 186 5.78 -8.36 4.98
C ASP A 186 6.40 -9.05 6.20
N GLN A 187 7.49 -9.75 5.94
CA GLN A 187 8.27 -10.43 6.97
C GLN A 187 9.65 -10.76 6.41
N ARG A 188 10.61 -10.96 7.31
CA ARG A 188 11.91 -11.51 6.94
C ARG A 188 11.76 -13.00 6.66
N ILE A 189 12.21 -13.44 5.48
CA ILE A 189 12.33 -14.85 5.12
C ILE A 189 13.76 -15.05 4.61
N ASP A 190 14.51 -15.93 5.28
CA ASP A 190 15.95 -16.10 5.10
C ASP A 190 16.28 -17.43 4.37
N PRO A 191 17.23 -17.47 3.41
CA PRO A 191 17.68 -18.70 2.75
C PRO A 191 18.17 -19.80 3.72
N ASP A 192 18.64 -19.43 4.91
CA ASP A 192 19.18 -20.38 5.89
C ASP A 192 18.10 -21.04 6.77
N ASP A 193 16.82 -20.66 6.65
CA ASP A 193 15.73 -21.26 7.44
C ASP A 193 15.36 -22.69 7.01
N GLY A 194 15.97 -23.23 5.93
CA GLY A 194 15.74 -24.60 5.47
C GLY A 194 14.32 -24.87 4.95
N LEU A 195 13.51 -23.82 4.78
CA LEU A 195 12.10 -23.88 4.40
C LEU A 195 11.88 -24.12 2.89
N PHE A 196 12.90 -23.90 2.07
CA PHE A 196 12.76 -23.83 0.62
C PHE A 196 13.95 -24.51 -0.07
N GLY A 197 13.70 -25.26 -1.15
CA GLY A 197 14.64 -26.14 -1.86
C GLY A 197 15.82 -25.48 -2.58
N GLY A 198 16.59 -24.63 -1.89
CA GLY A 198 17.75 -23.90 -2.40
C GLY A 198 17.39 -22.56 -3.06
N GLY A 199 18.17 -21.52 -2.81
CA GLY A 199 17.94 -20.16 -3.30
C GLY A 199 18.78 -19.16 -2.51
N THR A 200 18.81 -17.91 -2.96
CA THR A 200 19.58 -16.84 -2.29
C THR A 200 18.78 -15.56 -2.07
N SER A 201 17.57 -15.47 -2.62
CA SER A 201 16.72 -14.29 -2.45
C SER A 201 16.06 -14.29 -1.08
N GLU A 202 15.88 -13.09 -0.54
CA GLU A 202 15.36 -12.89 0.82
C GLU A 202 14.12 -12.00 0.77
N SER A 203 13.16 -12.29 1.64
CA SER A 203 12.09 -11.34 1.91
C SER A 203 12.48 -10.43 3.05
N PHE A 204 11.93 -9.23 3.06
CA PHE A 204 12.12 -8.24 4.12
C PHE A 204 10.75 -7.68 4.54
N PRO A 205 10.59 -7.26 5.81
CA PRO A 205 9.46 -6.43 6.20
C PRO A 205 9.32 -5.21 5.30
N LEU A 206 8.10 -4.83 4.97
CA LEU A 206 7.80 -3.60 4.24
C LEU A 206 7.87 -2.41 5.24
N PRO A 207 8.25 -1.18 4.82
CA PRO A 207 8.59 -0.72 3.47
C PRO A 207 9.87 -1.31 2.88
N GLN A 208 9.88 -1.51 1.56
CA GLN A 208 11.07 -1.77 0.77
C GLN A 208 11.15 -0.81 -0.41
N SER A 209 12.34 -0.25 -0.65
CA SER A 209 12.64 0.52 -1.86
C SER A 209 13.59 -0.27 -2.74
N GLN A 210 13.10 -0.62 -3.93
CA GLN A 210 13.83 -1.40 -4.91
C GLN A 210 14.33 -0.50 -6.02
N THR A 211 15.65 -0.37 -6.11
CA THR A 211 16.32 0.43 -7.13
C THR A 211 16.97 -0.48 -8.16
N TYR A 212 16.65 -0.33 -9.43
CA TYR A 212 17.23 -1.08 -10.54
C TYR A 212 18.02 -0.15 -11.43
N VAL A 213 19.08 -0.65 -12.02
CA VAL A 213 19.82 0.05 -13.07
C VAL A 213 19.63 -0.71 -14.36
N GLY A 214 19.23 -0.01 -15.39
CA GLY A 214 18.97 -0.56 -16.71
C GLY A 214 18.96 0.54 -17.76
N TYR A 215 18.65 0.18 -18.99
CA TYR A 215 18.72 1.09 -20.11
C TYR A 215 17.36 1.71 -20.39
N GLY A 216 17.25 3.02 -20.18
CA GLY A 216 16.06 3.78 -20.58
C GLY A 216 16.08 4.03 -22.08
N LEU A 217 15.00 3.70 -22.78
CA LEU A 217 14.82 4.15 -24.16
C LEU A 217 14.70 5.68 -24.19
N THR A 218 15.20 6.35 -25.22
CA THR A 218 15.25 7.82 -25.22
C THR A 218 13.97 8.46 -25.76
N SER A 219 13.48 8.04 -26.93
CA SER A 219 12.31 8.63 -27.61
C SER A 219 11.73 7.70 -28.69
N GLY A 220 10.57 8.06 -29.26
CA GLY A 220 9.97 7.38 -30.41
C GLY A 220 8.95 6.30 -30.03
N THR A 221 8.62 5.41 -30.98
CA THR A 221 7.62 4.36 -30.75
C THR A 221 8.26 3.03 -30.38
N TYR A 222 7.84 2.45 -29.25
CA TYR A 222 8.09 1.06 -28.89
C TYR A 222 6.87 0.19 -29.22
N VAL A 223 7.09 -1.03 -29.72
CA VAL A 223 6.02 -1.96 -30.11
C VAL A 223 6.12 -3.21 -29.26
N LEU A 224 5.00 -3.63 -28.69
CA LEU A 224 4.89 -4.82 -27.85
C LEU A 224 3.80 -5.75 -28.37
N ALA A 225 4.15 -7.01 -28.62
CA ALA A 225 3.23 -8.03 -29.06
C ALA A 225 2.96 -9.05 -27.95
N PHE A 226 1.73 -9.57 -27.94
CA PHE A 226 1.25 -10.65 -27.08
C PHE A 226 0.64 -11.73 -27.95
N ASP A 227 1.00 -12.97 -27.71
CA ASP A 227 0.26 -14.10 -28.24
C ASP A 227 -1.12 -14.13 -27.61
N ARG A 228 -2.14 -14.37 -28.43
CA ARG A 228 -3.52 -14.47 -27.99
C ARG A 228 -3.83 -15.93 -27.71
N VAL A 229 -3.91 -16.27 -26.44
CA VAL A 229 -4.28 -17.61 -25.99
C VAL A 229 -5.68 -17.55 -25.38
N ASN A 230 -6.44 -18.66 -25.45
CA ASN A 230 -7.75 -18.81 -24.80
C ASN A 230 -8.79 -17.72 -25.12
N GLY A 231 -8.68 -17.06 -26.28
CA GLY A 231 -9.57 -15.97 -26.67
C GLY A 231 -9.46 -14.72 -25.79
N GLN A 232 -8.37 -14.55 -25.04
CA GLN A 232 -8.19 -13.49 -24.04
C GLN A 232 -8.50 -12.08 -24.56
N THR A 233 -9.16 -11.29 -23.70
CA THR A 233 -9.49 -9.88 -23.94
C THR A 233 -8.70 -8.93 -23.06
N PHE A 234 -8.10 -9.42 -21.96
CA PHE A 234 -7.27 -8.62 -21.06
C PHE A 234 -5.79 -8.88 -21.28
N TYR A 235 -5.01 -7.80 -21.29
CA TYR A 235 -3.57 -7.82 -21.50
C TYR A 235 -2.88 -7.04 -20.38
N LEU A 236 -1.87 -7.67 -19.76
CA LEU A 236 -1.12 -7.07 -18.68
C LEU A 236 0.02 -6.22 -19.26
N LEU A 237 -0.21 -4.92 -19.33
CA LEU A 237 0.77 -3.92 -19.78
C LEU A 237 1.49 -3.31 -18.57
N ALA A 238 2.48 -2.48 -18.82
CA ALA A 238 3.12 -1.66 -17.80
C ALA A 238 3.67 -0.37 -18.38
N ASN A 239 3.97 0.57 -17.49
CA ASN A 239 4.68 1.79 -17.84
C ASN A 239 6.10 1.44 -18.37
N PRO A 240 6.43 1.74 -19.64
CA PRO A 240 7.74 1.43 -20.23
C PRO A 240 8.81 2.49 -19.92
N ARG A 241 8.53 3.44 -19.02
CA ARG A 241 9.39 4.60 -18.72
C ARG A 241 9.76 4.66 -17.24
N ALA A 242 10.92 5.25 -16.98
CA ALA A 242 11.36 5.64 -15.64
C ALA A 242 10.71 6.95 -15.13
N SER A 243 9.65 7.42 -15.78
CA SER A 243 8.82 8.58 -15.44
C SER A 243 7.34 8.18 -15.45
N ASP A 244 6.46 9.01 -14.89
CA ASP A 244 5.02 8.76 -15.06
C ASP A 244 4.66 8.87 -16.55
N TYR A 245 3.65 8.09 -16.95
CA TYR A 245 3.29 7.89 -18.34
C TYR A 245 1.85 8.31 -18.60
N ASP A 246 1.65 9.08 -19.66
CA ASP A 246 0.33 9.42 -20.14
C ASP A 246 -0.24 8.23 -20.89
N LEU A 247 -1.35 7.69 -20.39
CA LEU A 247 -2.07 6.57 -21.01
C LEU A 247 -2.49 6.88 -22.46
N SER A 248 -2.59 8.16 -22.86
CA SER A 248 -2.83 8.56 -24.25
C SER A 248 -1.76 8.05 -25.22
N GLY A 249 -0.54 7.78 -24.73
CA GLY A 249 0.56 7.20 -25.48
C GLY A 249 0.45 5.70 -25.73
N ILE A 250 -0.59 5.00 -25.25
CA ILE A 250 -0.84 3.59 -25.57
C ILE A 250 -1.83 3.51 -26.72
N ALA A 251 -1.41 2.91 -27.83
CA ALA A 251 -2.21 2.77 -29.03
C ALA A 251 -2.34 1.31 -29.47
N MET A 252 -3.54 0.93 -29.90
CA MET A 252 -3.79 -0.37 -30.52
C MET A 252 -3.18 -0.42 -31.92
N ARG A 253 -2.40 -1.47 -32.23
CA ARG A 253 -1.77 -1.65 -33.55
C ARG A 253 -2.28 -2.84 -34.36
N THR A 254 -2.90 -3.84 -33.73
CA THR A 254 -3.57 -4.91 -34.49
C THR A 254 -4.80 -4.36 -35.20
N ALA A 255 -4.87 -4.57 -36.52
CA ALA A 255 -5.98 -4.12 -37.33
C ALA A 255 -7.31 -4.76 -36.87
N GLY A 256 -8.37 -3.96 -36.84
CA GLY A 256 -9.72 -4.40 -36.45
C GLY A 256 -9.94 -4.51 -34.93
N ALA A 257 -8.89 -4.46 -34.12
CA ALA A 257 -8.98 -4.47 -32.67
C ALA A 257 -9.11 -3.05 -32.09
N THR A 258 -9.76 -2.93 -30.94
CA THR A 258 -9.94 -1.67 -30.21
C THR A 258 -9.54 -1.86 -28.75
N ILE A 259 -8.70 -0.96 -28.23
CA ILE A 259 -8.34 -0.89 -26.82
C ILE A 259 -9.34 0.00 -26.06
N SER A 260 -9.73 -0.42 -24.86
CA SER A 260 -10.54 0.41 -23.95
C SER A 260 -9.76 1.65 -23.51
N THR A 261 -10.45 2.77 -23.35
CA THR A 261 -9.89 3.98 -22.71
C THR A 261 -9.80 3.85 -21.19
N THR A 262 -10.43 2.82 -20.62
CA THR A 262 -10.40 2.51 -19.20
C THR A 262 -9.45 1.35 -18.96
N PHE A 263 -8.48 1.62 -18.10
CA PHE A 263 -7.44 0.72 -17.65
C PHE A 263 -7.68 0.34 -16.19
N GLN A 264 -7.15 -0.80 -15.73
CA GLN A 264 -7.35 -1.25 -14.36
C GLN A 264 -6.03 -1.59 -13.67
N VAL A 265 -5.82 -1.06 -12.47
CA VAL A 265 -4.64 -1.32 -11.67
C VAL A 265 -5.03 -2.00 -10.37
N TYR A 266 -4.34 -3.09 -10.04
CA TYR A 266 -4.53 -3.84 -8.81
C TYR A 266 -4.09 -2.99 -7.61
N ASP A 267 -4.97 -2.93 -6.63
CA ASP A 267 -4.73 -2.28 -5.36
C ASP A 267 -4.69 -3.36 -4.26
N PRO A 268 -3.49 -3.68 -3.73
CA PRO A 268 -3.35 -4.67 -2.65
C PRO A 268 -4.02 -4.21 -1.36
N GLY A 269 -4.18 -2.90 -1.13
CA GLY A 269 -4.85 -2.36 0.05
C GLY A 269 -6.35 -2.68 0.07
N THR A 270 -6.96 -2.85 -1.10
CA THR A 270 -8.36 -3.25 -1.23
C THR A 270 -8.57 -4.67 -1.72
N ASN A 271 -7.49 -5.36 -2.09
CA ASN A 271 -7.51 -6.61 -2.82
C ASN A 271 -8.43 -6.53 -4.05
N GLY A 272 -8.41 -5.38 -4.73
CA GLY A 272 -9.34 -5.00 -5.79
C GLY A 272 -8.64 -4.28 -6.93
N TYR A 273 -9.42 -3.64 -7.80
CA TYR A 273 -8.90 -2.89 -8.94
C TYR A 273 -9.42 -1.45 -8.93
N ALA A 274 -8.51 -0.50 -9.11
CA ALA A 274 -8.81 0.89 -9.38
C ALA A 274 -8.83 1.13 -10.90
N ALA A 275 -9.78 1.92 -11.38
CA ALA A 275 -9.85 2.30 -12.78
C ALA A 275 -9.00 3.55 -13.04
N LEU A 276 -8.22 3.54 -14.13
CA LEU A 276 -7.53 4.70 -14.68
C LEU A 276 -8.12 5.00 -16.06
N THR A 277 -8.31 6.28 -16.36
CA THR A 277 -8.92 6.75 -17.60
C THR A 277 -7.89 7.44 -18.47
N GLN A 278 -7.81 7.01 -19.73
CA GLN A 278 -6.94 7.61 -20.74
C GLN A 278 -7.21 9.12 -20.89
N GLY A 279 -6.14 9.93 -20.84
CA GLY A 279 -6.22 11.39 -20.94
C GLY A 279 -6.70 12.13 -19.68
N ALA A 280 -7.05 11.41 -18.61
CA ALA A 280 -7.38 11.99 -17.31
C ALA A 280 -6.38 11.57 -16.22
N ASP A 281 -5.94 10.31 -16.26
CA ASP A 281 -5.05 9.72 -15.27
C ASP A 281 -3.66 9.43 -15.84
N ALA A 282 -2.66 9.45 -14.96
CA ALA A 282 -1.29 9.10 -15.27
C ALA A 282 -0.95 7.71 -14.69
N LEU A 283 -0.27 6.88 -15.47
CA LEU A 283 0.27 5.61 -15.00
C LEU A 283 1.62 5.85 -14.33
N ALA A 284 1.72 5.56 -13.04
CA ALA A 284 2.96 5.80 -12.29
C ALA A 284 4.15 5.02 -12.87
N LYS A 285 5.35 5.57 -12.71
CA LYS A 285 6.59 4.85 -13.05
C LYS A 285 6.60 3.46 -12.42
N GLY A 286 6.86 2.44 -13.23
CA GLY A 286 6.94 1.06 -12.74
C GLY A 286 5.65 0.31 -12.52
N GLN A 287 4.50 0.99 -12.64
CA GLN A 287 3.19 0.40 -12.44
C GLN A 287 2.80 -0.47 -13.64
N GLY A 288 2.35 -1.68 -13.37
CA GLY A 288 1.64 -2.53 -14.32
C GLY A 288 0.16 -2.18 -14.36
N VAL A 289 -0.49 -2.41 -15.49
CA VAL A 289 -1.90 -2.06 -15.71
C VAL A 289 -2.58 -3.04 -16.65
N TRP A 290 -3.86 -3.32 -16.41
CA TRP A 290 -4.69 -4.11 -17.32
C TRP A 290 -5.30 -3.24 -18.41
N ALA A 291 -5.15 -3.71 -19.64
CA ALA A 291 -5.83 -3.18 -20.81
C ALA A 291 -6.84 -4.19 -21.34
N GLU A 292 -8.08 -3.77 -21.54
CA GLU A 292 -9.10 -4.57 -22.21
C GLU A 292 -9.11 -4.25 -23.71
N VAL A 293 -9.17 -5.29 -24.54
CA VAL A 293 -9.19 -5.20 -25.99
C VAL A 293 -10.37 -5.99 -26.55
N THR A 294 -11.05 -5.40 -27.52
CA THR A 294 -12.18 -6.00 -28.24
C THR A 294 -11.91 -6.07 -29.74
N GLY A 295 -12.70 -6.84 -30.49
CA GLY A 295 -12.59 -6.94 -31.95
C GLY A 295 -11.37 -7.72 -32.45
N VAL A 296 -10.68 -8.47 -31.58
CA VAL A 296 -9.48 -9.22 -31.95
C VAL A 296 -9.86 -10.50 -32.71
N THR A 297 -9.44 -10.59 -33.97
CA THR A 297 -9.53 -11.81 -34.79
C THR A 297 -8.18 -12.46 -35.07
N ALA A 298 -7.07 -11.76 -34.77
CA ALA A 298 -5.72 -12.27 -34.97
C ALA A 298 -5.24 -13.11 -33.78
N ASP A 299 -4.27 -13.98 -34.04
CA ASP A 299 -3.61 -14.82 -33.03
C ASP A 299 -2.57 -14.06 -32.20
N ALA A 300 -2.29 -12.80 -32.56
CA ALA A 300 -1.45 -11.90 -31.79
C ALA A 300 -2.04 -10.49 -31.68
N VAL A 301 -1.85 -9.87 -30.51
CA VAL A 301 -2.27 -8.50 -30.20
C VAL A 301 -1.04 -7.63 -30.02
N THR A 302 -1.00 -6.51 -30.74
CA THR A 302 0.14 -5.59 -30.75
C THR A 302 -0.29 -4.22 -30.25
N PHE A 303 0.50 -3.68 -29.32
CA PHE A 303 0.38 -2.34 -28.77
C PHE A 303 1.57 -1.49 -29.21
N GLY A 304 1.32 -0.21 -29.45
CA GLY A 304 2.35 0.81 -29.60
C GLY A 304 2.39 1.69 -28.36
N PHE A 305 3.60 1.96 -27.88
CA PHE A 305 3.88 2.93 -26.83
C PHE A 305 4.63 4.12 -27.44
N ASP A 306 4.07 5.30 -27.32
CA ASP A 306 4.78 6.56 -27.55
C ASP A 306 5.69 6.86 -26.36
N LEU A 307 6.99 6.65 -26.53
CA LEU A 307 7.97 6.86 -25.46
C LEU A 307 8.12 8.34 -25.06
N ASP A 308 7.58 9.26 -25.87
CA ASP A 308 7.55 10.68 -25.59
C ASP A 308 6.31 11.10 -24.77
N ALA A 309 5.34 10.20 -24.57
CA ALA A 309 4.13 10.41 -23.76
C ALA A 309 4.39 10.35 -22.24
N THR A 310 5.37 11.12 -21.77
CA THR A 310 5.67 11.26 -20.34
C THR A 310 4.80 12.32 -19.69
N THR A 311 4.41 12.10 -18.44
CA THR A 311 3.60 13.05 -17.65
C THR A 311 4.09 13.09 -16.19
N THR A 312 3.34 13.74 -15.31
CA THR A 312 3.58 13.79 -13.87
C THR A 312 2.29 13.56 -13.09
N GLY A 313 2.39 13.10 -11.85
CA GLY A 313 1.23 12.93 -10.97
C GLY A 313 0.62 11.54 -11.04
N GLY A 314 1.35 10.57 -11.58
CA GLY A 314 0.97 9.16 -11.51
C GLY A 314 1.00 8.70 -10.07
N VAL A 315 -0.12 8.15 -9.60
CA VAL A 315 -0.22 7.53 -8.29
C VAL A 315 0.07 6.05 -8.45
N PHE A 316 1.15 5.58 -7.82
CA PHE A 316 1.48 4.16 -7.83
C PHE A 316 0.52 3.43 -6.88
N GLN A 317 -0.35 2.59 -7.45
CA GLN A 317 -1.31 1.77 -6.73
C GLN A 317 -0.60 0.50 -6.23
N GLY A 318 -0.75 0.22 -4.94
CA GLY A 318 0.20 -0.61 -4.20
C GLY A 318 1.28 0.19 -3.48
N ARG A 319 1.03 1.49 -3.30
CA ARG A 319 1.33 2.20 -2.06
C ARG A 319 -0.02 2.47 -1.43
N ARG A 320 -0.28 1.93 -0.24
CA ARG A 320 -1.27 2.62 0.58
C ARG A 320 -0.71 4.01 0.87
N ALA A 321 -1.55 5.04 0.80
CA ALA A 321 -1.48 6.03 1.87
C ALA A 321 -2.08 5.32 3.09
N LEU A 322 -1.27 4.89 4.07
CA LEU A 322 -1.89 4.67 5.37
C LEU A 322 -2.25 6.06 5.87
N GLY A 323 -3.51 6.24 6.20
CA GLY A 323 -3.75 7.09 7.34
C GLY A 323 -3.24 6.36 8.59
N ALA A 324 -2.91 7.14 9.61
CA ALA A 324 -2.30 6.65 10.84
C ALA A 324 -3.03 5.45 11.48
N ALA A 325 -2.27 4.38 11.78
CA ALA A 325 -2.75 3.28 12.61
C ALA A 325 -2.10 3.34 13.99
N LEU A 326 -2.91 3.22 15.05
CA LEU A 326 -2.49 3.20 16.44
C LEU A 326 -2.76 1.82 17.03
N ASP A 327 -1.70 1.15 17.50
CA ASP A 327 -1.78 -0.18 18.11
C ASP A 327 -1.78 -0.09 19.63
N LEU A 328 -2.72 -0.77 20.28
CA LEU A 328 -2.85 -0.80 21.73
C LEU A 328 -2.36 -2.13 22.29
N ARG A 329 -1.58 -2.04 23.38
CA ARG A 329 -1.10 -3.19 24.13
C ARG A 329 -1.44 -3.07 25.60
N LEU A 330 -2.08 -4.10 26.14
CA LEU A 330 -2.39 -4.25 27.56
C LEU A 330 -1.59 -5.42 28.14
N ASP A 331 -0.61 -5.11 28.98
CA ASP A 331 0.10 -6.09 29.78
C ASP A 331 -0.50 -6.15 31.20
N GLY A 332 -0.52 -7.32 31.82
CA GLY A 332 -1.07 -7.47 33.16
C GLY A 332 -0.40 -8.54 33.98
N VAL A 333 -0.48 -8.37 35.30
CA VAL A 333 -0.14 -9.40 36.29
C VAL A 333 -1.35 -9.54 37.21
N THR A 334 -1.98 -10.72 37.21
CA THR A 334 -3.13 -10.97 38.11
C THR A 334 -2.66 -11.02 39.56
N ALA A 335 -3.60 -10.87 40.50
CA ALA A 335 -3.34 -11.02 41.93
C ALA A 335 -2.81 -12.44 42.28
N GLY A 336 -3.09 -13.43 41.42
CA GLY A 336 -2.51 -14.78 41.49
C GLY A 336 -1.08 -14.90 40.93
N GLY A 337 -0.53 -13.83 40.36
CA GLY A 337 0.82 -13.76 39.78
C GLY A 337 0.90 -14.19 38.31
N THR A 338 -0.22 -14.48 37.65
CA THR A 338 -0.24 -14.89 36.24
C THR A 338 -0.11 -13.67 35.34
N THR A 339 0.78 -13.73 34.34
CA THR A 339 0.91 -12.67 33.34
C THR A 339 -0.17 -12.79 32.26
N THR A 340 -0.81 -11.68 31.91
CA THR A 340 -1.77 -11.57 30.81
C THR A 340 -1.26 -10.57 29.78
N VAL A 341 -1.52 -10.82 28.50
CA VAL A 341 -1.15 -9.90 27.41
C VAL A 341 -2.29 -9.83 26.40
N ASP A 342 -2.65 -8.62 25.99
CA ASP A 342 -3.53 -8.35 24.85
C ASP A 342 -2.88 -7.31 23.94
N GLY A 343 -2.67 -7.66 22.67
CA GLY A 343 -2.14 -6.76 21.64
C GLY A 343 -3.02 -6.75 20.39
N ALA A 344 -4.28 -7.17 20.52
CA ALA A 344 -5.18 -7.31 19.38
C ALA A 344 -6.06 -6.07 19.14
N ALA A 345 -5.83 -4.96 19.84
CA ALA A 345 -6.64 -3.75 19.75
C ALA A 345 -5.92 -2.70 18.89
N ARG A 346 -6.59 -2.21 17.84
CA ARG A 346 -6.05 -1.22 16.89
C ARG A 346 -7.12 -0.18 16.51
N ILE A 347 -6.68 1.07 16.33
CA ILE A 347 -7.45 2.12 15.66
C ILE A 347 -6.77 2.43 14.33
N SER A 348 -7.48 2.26 13.21
CA SER A 348 -6.97 2.57 11.86
C SER A 348 -7.65 3.81 11.31
N LEU A 349 -6.88 4.85 10.99
CA LEU A 349 -7.40 6.06 10.36
C LEU A 349 -7.17 5.92 8.86
N LEU A 350 -8.21 5.92 8.04
CA LEU A 350 -8.13 5.58 6.62
C LEU A 350 -8.99 6.54 5.81
N ASP A 351 -8.52 7.02 4.66
CA ASP A 351 -9.26 8.01 3.85
C ASP A 351 -10.61 7.48 3.33
N ASP A 352 -10.73 6.15 3.19
CA ASP A 352 -11.93 5.47 2.70
C ASP A 352 -12.75 4.77 3.80
N ALA A 353 -12.36 4.93 5.08
CA ALA A 353 -13.14 4.41 6.19
C ALA A 353 -14.36 5.28 6.49
N THR A 354 -15.33 4.69 7.17
CA THR A 354 -16.51 5.41 7.67
C THR A 354 -16.54 5.43 9.20
N ASP A 355 -17.33 6.32 9.79
CA ASP A 355 -17.48 6.37 11.26
C ASP A 355 -18.23 5.14 11.84
N GLY A 356 -18.91 4.38 10.99
CA GLY A 356 -19.63 3.15 11.35
C GLY A 356 -18.93 1.89 10.85
N TRP A 357 -19.49 0.72 11.18
CA TRP A 357 -18.93 -0.56 10.76
C TRP A 357 -18.73 -0.66 9.25
N ASP A 358 -17.49 -0.83 8.81
CA ASP A 358 -17.10 -1.03 7.43
C ASP A 358 -16.26 -2.30 7.23
N ARG A 359 -15.63 -2.43 6.07
CA ARG A 359 -14.83 -3.59 5.68
C ARG A 359 -13.47 -3.69 6.39
N HIS A 360 -13.02 -2.60 7.02
CA HIS A 360 -11.75 -2.49 7.73
C HIS A 360 -11.89 -2.81 9.23
N ASP A 361 -13.12 -2.93 9.73
CA ASP A 361 -13.42 -3.28 11.11
C ASP A 361 -13.37 -4.79 11.41
N ALA A 362 -12.94 -5.14 12.61
CA ALA A 362 -12.90 -6.53 13.09
C ALA A 362 -13.45 -6.65 14.51
N SER A 363 -14.23 -7.69 14.80
CA SER A 363 -14.81 -7.90 16.15
C SER A 363 -13.74 -8.39 17.12
N LYS A 364 -13.82 -7.97 18.39
CA LYS A 364 -12.93 -8.47 19.43
C LYS A 364 -13.29 -9.93 19.76
N LEU A 365 -12.28 -10.80 19.75
CA LEU A 365 -12.41 -12.19 20.18
C LEU A 365 -11.98 -12.34 21.64
N THR A 366 -12.63 -13.26 22.34
CA THR A 366 -12.26 -13.65 23.70
C THR A 366 -11.29 -14.84 23.64
N PRO A 367 -10.17 -14.81 24.38
CA PRO A 367 -9.26 -15.95 24.49
C PRO A 367 -9.97 -17.21 25.00
N LEU A 368 -9.54 -18.38 24.51
CA LEU A 368 -10.11 -19.68 24.90
C LEU A 368 -9.66 -20.15 26.29
N VAL A 369 -8.63 -19.52 26.86
CA VAL A 369 -8.00 -19.92 28.12
C VAL A 369 -7.93 -18.71 29.04
N ALA A 370 -8.33 -18.90 30.30
CA ALA A 370 -8.23 -17.93 31.39
C ALA A 370 -6.97 -18.23 32.25
N PRO A 371 -6.41 -17.24 32.98
CA PRO A 371 -6.90 -15.87 33.09
C PRO A 371 -6.49 -14.98 31.92
N TYR A 372 -7.34 -14.00 31.59
CA TYR A 372 -7.06 -12.97 30.58
C TYR A 372 -7.55 -11.60 31.05
N ALA A 373 -6.95 -10.56 30.46
CA ALA A 373 -7.47 -9.21 30.48
C ALA A 373 -7.37 -8.65 29.07
N LEU A 374 -8.38 -7.88 28.65
CA LEU A 374 -8.50 -7.38 27.28
C LEU A 374 -8.88 -5.91 27.27
N VAL A 375 -8.42 -5.21 26.24
CA VAL A 375 -8.89 -3.88 25.84
C VAL A 375 -9.48 -3.94 24.44
N ALA A 376 -10.52 -3.15 24.16
CA ALA A 376 -11.15 -3.11 22.84
C ALA A 376 -11.75 -1.73 22.54
N PRO A 377 -11.43 -1.12 21.39
CA PRO A 377 -12.23 -0.04 20.83
C PRO A 377 -13.70 -0.43 20.71
N VAL A 378 -14.58 0.55 20.91
CA VAL A 378 -16.02 0.40 20.75
C VAL A 378 -16.46 1.23 19.56
N GLY A 379 -16.90 0.54 18.52
CA GLY A 379 -17.57 1.12 17.35
C GLY A 379 -19.06 0.80 17.36
N THR A 380 -19.73 1.07 16.24
CA THR A 380 -21.16 0.78 16.06
C THR A 380 -21.37 -0.14 14.87
N ARG A 381 -22.14 -1.21 15.04
CA ARG A 381 -22.56 -2.11 13.97
C ARG A 381 -24.07 -2.28 14.01
N ASP A 382 -24.74 -2.02 12.89
CA ASP A 382 -26.21 -2.09 12.78
C ASP A 382 -26.95 -1.25 13.85
N GLY A 383 -26.34 -0.14 14.29
CA GLY A 383 -26.89 0.75 15.33
C GLY A 383 -26.57 0.36 16.78
N GLU A 384 -25.88 -0.76 17.00
CA GLU A 384 -25.53 -1.26 18.34
C GLU A 384 -24.03 -1.15 18.63
N PRO A 385 -23.62 -0.88 19.88
CA PRO A 385 -22.21 -0.87 20.27
C PRO A 385 -21.54 -2.23 20.03
N ARG A 386 -20.36 -2.21 19.41
CA ARG A 386 -19.58 -3.41 19.11
C ARG A 386 -18.13 -3.25 19.53
N ARG A 387 -17.65 -4.19 20.33
CA ARG A 387 -16.24 -4.29 20.72
C ARG A 387 -15.43 -4.83 19.56
N GLN A 388 -14.36 -4.13 19.25
CA GLN A 388 -13.57 -4.35 18.06
C GLN A 388 -12.13 -4.73 18.43
N ALA A 389 -11.56 -5.63 17.64
CA ALA A 389 -10.13 -5.83 17.58
C ALA A 389 -9.51 -4.73 16.72
N VAL A 390 -10.14 -4.41 15.59
CA VAL A 390 -9.76 -3.29 14.72
C VAL A 390 -10.96 -2.40 14.56
N ARG A 391 -10.81 -1.12 14.93
CA ARG A 391 -11.77 -0.06 14.61
C ARG A 391 -11.19 0.83 13.53
N SER A 392 -11.89 1.00 12.42
CA SER A 392 -11.55 2.00 11.40
C SER A 392 -12.26 3.34 11.67
N ALA A 393 -11.69 4.42 11.14
CA ALA A 393 -12.33 5.74 11.06
C ALA A 393 -11.68 6.56 9.94
N PRO A 394 -12.37 7.60 9.39
CA PRO A 394 -11.77 8.53 8.44
C PRO A 394 -10.46 9.16 8.97
N VAL A 395 -9.54 9.54 8.09
CA VAL A 395 -8.34 10.29 8.49
C VAL A 395 -8.73 11.64 9.10
N GLY A 396 -8.40 11.79 10.38
CA GLY A 396 -8.69 13.00 11.16
C GLY A 396 -8.71 12.70 12.65
N PRO A 397 -9.04 13.70 13.49
CA PRO A 397 -9.26 13.47 14.91
C PRO A 397 -10.39 12.48 15.14
N VAL A 398 -10.16 11.48 15.96
CA VAL A 398 -11.16 10.50 16.35
C VAL A 398 -11.17 10.34 17.87
N THR A 399 -12.37 10.19 18.42
CA THR A 399 -12.56 9.82 19.81
C THR A 399 -13.33 8.51 19.85
N THR A 400 -12.85 7.54 20.61
CA THR A 400 -13.50 6.24 20.76
C THR A 400 -13.46 5.79 22.20
N ASP A 401 -14.51 5.06 22.60
CA ASP A 401 -14.50 4.35 23.87
C ASP A 401 -13.59 3.14 23.77
N LEU A 402 -12.83 2.90 24.82
CA LEU A 402 -12.03 1.71 25.01
C LEU A 402 -12.61 0.91 26.18
N ALA A 403 -13.19 -0.22 25.85
CA ALA A 403 -13.72 -1.17 26.81
C ALA A 403 -12.60 -2.03 27.42
N PHE A 404 -12.75 -2.39 28.69
CA PHE A 404 -11.82 -3.24 29.44
C PHE A 404 -12.57 -4.40 30.11
N THR A 405 -11.95 -5.59 30.13
CA THR A 405 -12.42 -6.76 30.89
C THR A 405 -11.23 -7.50 31.49
N ALA A 406 -11.43 -8.18 32.62
CA ALA A 406 -10.44 -9.05 33.23
C ALA A 406 -11.10 -10.18 34.01
N THR A 407 -10.61 -11.41 33.84
CA THR A 407 -11.14 -12.57 34.57
C THR A 407 -10.71 -12.63 36.03
N GLU A 408 -9.65 -11.91 36.40
CA GLU A 408 -9.11 -11.84 37.75
C GLU A 408 -8.78 -10.41 38.13
N ALA A 409 -8.66 -10.12 39.43
CA ALA A 409 -8.07 -8.86 39.88
C ALA A 409 -6.57 -8.83 39.54
N GLY A 410 -5.99 -7.66 39.33
CA GLY A 410 -4.59 -7.51 38.98
C GLY A 410 -4.17 -6.06 38.73
N THR A 411 -2.90 -5.90 38.38
CA THR A 411 -2.31 -4.64 37.91
C THR A 411 -2.07 -4.75 36.41
N TYR A 412 -2.54 -3.76 35.66
CA TYR A 412 -2.53 -3.74 34.19
C TYR A 412 -1.88 -2.46 33.69
N THR A 413 -1.16 -2.55 32.57
CA THR A 413 -0.48 -1.43 31.92
C THR A 413 -0.93 -1.35 30.47
N LEU A 414 -1.57 -0.23 30.12
CA LEU A 414 -1.93 0.10 28.75
C LEU A 414 -0.83 0.95 28.12
N SER A 415 -0.43 0.59 26.92
CA SER A 415 0.53 1.30 26.08
C SER A 415 0.03 1.37 24.65
N ALA A 416 0.55 2.31 23.87
CA ALA A 416 0.24 2.42 22.46
C ALA A 416 1.52 2.57 21.62
N ASP A 417 1.50 2.01 20.42
CA ASP A 417 2.39 2.42 19.35
C ASP A 417 1.65 3.48 18.51
N VAL A 418 2.13 4.72 18.59
CA VAL A 418 1.47 5.89 18.01
C VAL A 418 2.27 6.36 16.80
N PRO A 419 1.65 6.50 15.62
CA PRO A 419 2.36 6.87 14.42
C PRO A 419 2.95 8.28 14.53
N THR A 420 4.09 8.49 13.85
CA THR A 420 4.81 9.76 13.92
C THR A 420 3.91 10.91 13.45
N GLY A 421 3.88 12.01 14.22
CA GLY A 421 3.02 13.15 13.91
C GLY A 421 1.57 12.96 14.34
N TRP A 422 1.28 12.01 15.24
CA TRP A 422 -0.01 11.82 15.89
C TRP A 422 0.13 11.80 17.43
N ALA A 423 -0.93 12.17 18.12
CA ALA A 423 -1.07 12.17 19.57
C ALA A 423 -2.21 11.22 19.98
N ALA A 424 -2.11 10.67 21.20
CA ALA A 424 -3.04 9.66 21.71
C ALA A 424 -3.36 9.90 23.19
N ASP A 425 -4.39 10.70 23.45
CA ASP A 425 -4.79 11.06 24.80
C ASP A 425 -5.78 10.04 25.37
N LEU A 426 -5.35 9.30 26.39
CA LEU A 426 -6.18 8.38 27.16
C LEU A 426 -6.79 9.09 28.37
N LEU A 427 -8.09 8.91 28.60
CA LEU A 427 -8.79 9.26 29.84
C LEU A 427 -9.32 7.99 30.52
N ASP A 428 -8.89 7.73 31.76
CA ASP A 428 -9.50 6.71 32.62
C ASP A 428 -10.72 7.30 33.33
N ARG A 429 -11.93 6.89 32.93
CA ARG A 429 -13.17 7.40 33.50
C ARG A 429 -13.41 6.95 34.94
N ALA A 430 -12.74 5.90 35.39
CA ALA A 430 -12.85 5.45 36.77
C ALA A 430 -12.13 6.40 37.75
N THR A 431 -11.03 7.02 37.31
CA THR A 431 -10.16 7.84 38.17
C THR A 431 -10.13 9.32 37.77
N GLY A 432 -10.49 9.64 36.54
CA GLY A 432 -10.31 10.95 35.90
C GLY A 432 -8.87 11.22 35.46
N ALA A 433 -7.96 10.23 35.55
CA ALA A 433 -6.58 10.39 35.12
C ALA A 433 -6.49 10.47 33.60
N THR A 434 -5.57 11.32 33.12
CA THR A 434 -5.26 11.47 31.69
C THR A 434 -3.81 11.10 31.44
N THR A 435 -3.52 10.51 30.29
CA THR A 435 -2.16 10.11 29.89
C THR A 435 -2.03 10.16 28.38
N ASP A 436 -0.98 10.82 27.90
CA ASP A 436 -0.58 10.76 26.49
C ASP A 436 0.18 9.45 26.25
N LEU A 437 -0.48 8.53 25.55
CA LEU A 437 0.06 7.22 25.22
C LEU A 437 1.16 7.26 24.16
N ALA A 438 1.35 8.38 23.47
CA ALA A 438 2.48 8.56 22.55
C ALA A 438 3.82 8.71 23.28
N THR A 439 3.79 9.15 24.54
CA THR A 439 5.00 9.47 25.32
C THR A 439 5.12 8.67 26.62
N ALA A 440 4.05 8.03 27.08
CA ALA A 440 4.04 7.24 28.32
C ALA A 440 3.10 6.03 28.24
N SER A 441 3.24 5.09 29.17
CA SER A 441 2.24 4.05 29.42
C SER A 441 1.40 4.38 30.65
N TYR A 442 0.20 3.82 30.73
CA TYR A 442 -0.74 4.03 31.85
C TYR A 442 -0.95 2.72 32.62
N THR A 443 -0.51 2.69 33.88
CA THR A 443 -0.68 1.55 34.79
C THR A 443 -1.82 1.78 35.78
N PHE A 444 -2.67 0.77 35.97
CA PHE A 444 -3.82 0.83 36.87
C PHE A 444 -4.13 -0.52 37.50
N ASP A 445 -4.76 -0.50 38.67
CA ASP A 445 -5.33 -1.70 39.29
C ASP A 445 -6.79 -1.90 38.86
N ALA A 446 -7.19 -3.16 38.73
CA ALA A 446 -8.57 -3.54 38.46
C ALA A 446 -8.95 -4.84 39.17
N GLY A 447 -10.23 -4.96 39.55
CA GLY A 447 -10.81 -6.24 39.97
C GLY A 447 -11.20 -7.12 38.77
N ALA A 448 -11.57 -8.37 39.04
CA ALA A 448 -12.25 -9.20 38.04
C ALA A 448 -13.54 -8.50 37.62
N THR A 449 -13.73 -8.30 36.32
CA THR A 449 -14.83 -7.50 35.78
C THR A 449 -15.19 -7.99 34.39
N GLU A 450 -16.47 -8.02 34.11
CA GLU A 450 -16.97 -8.10 32.73
C GLU A 450 -16.65 -6.81 31.97
N TRP A 451 -16.92 -6.78 30.68
CA TRP A 451 -16.63 -5.61 29.85
C TRP A 451 -17.25 -4.31 30.40
N THR A 452 -16.42 -3.29 30.58
CA THR A 452 -16.79 -1.94 30.99
C THR A 452 -16.15 -0.89 30.09
N ASP A 453 -16.86 0.18 29.74
CA ASP A 453 -16.33 1.27 28.90
C ASP A 453 -15.49 2.23 29.76
N ARG A 454 -14.39 1.70 30.28
CA ARG A 454 -13.56 2.34 31.30
C ARG A 454 -12.80 3.54 30.75
N PHE A 455 -12.37 3.50 29.50
CA PHE A 455 -11.45 4.47 28.94
C PHE A 455 -12.08 5.22 27.76
N GLU A 456 -11.66 6.47 27.58
CA GLU A 456 -11.83 7.23 26.33
C GLU A 456 -10.44 7.40 25.72
N LEU A 457 -10.32 7.20 24.41
CA LEU A 457 -9.09 7.48 23.67
C LEU A 457 -9.38 8.49 22.57
N ALA A 458 -8.70 9.63 22.63
CA ALA A 458 -8.70 10.65 21.58
C ALA A 458 -7.39 10.56 20.80
N VAL A 459 -7.49 10.35 19.48
CA VAL A 459 -6.35 10.26 18.57
C VAL A 459 -6.43 11.42 17.60
N SER A 460 -5.36 12.19 17.44
CA SER A 460 -5.36 13.36 16.55
C SER A 460 -3.98 13.65 15.98
N PRO A 461 -3.86 14.38 14.85
CA PRO A 461 -2.55 14.79 14.35
C PRO A 461 -1.82 15.63 15.40
N ALA A 462 -0.57 15.27 15.69
CA ALA A 462 0.30 16.02 16.57
C ALA A 462 0.52 17.40 15.98
N THR A 463 0.09 18.43 16.70
CA THR A 463 0.46 19.79 16.37
C THR A 463 1.95 19.95 16.69
N THR A 464 2.77 20.09 15.65
CA THR A 464 4.19 20.45 15.82
C THR A 464 4.24 21.69 16.71
N ALA A 465 5.03 21.65 17.79
CA ALA A 465 5.36 22.81 18.58
C ALA A 465 6.11 23.82 17.69
N ALA A 466 5.36 24.68 17.00
CA ALA A 466 5.88 25.88 16.37
C ALA A 466 5.78 27.01 17.39
N GLU A 467 6.95 27.44 17.84
CA GLU A 467 7.29 28.80 18.25
C GLU A 467 6.39 29.51 19.28
N GLN A 468 7.03 29.85 20.39
CA GLN A 468 6.57 30.84 21.34
C GLN A 468 6.22 32.17 20.65
N ALA A 469 4.94 32.34 20.32
CA ALA A 469 4.28 33.60 20.00
C ALA A 469 2.81 33.56 20.46
N ASP A 470 2.63 33.72 21.77
CA ASP A 470 1.54 34.42 22.48
C ASP A 470 0.13 34.47 21.84
N ALA A 471 -0.76 33.60 22.31
CA ALA A 471 -2.19 33.90 22.51
C ALA A 471 -2.79 32.95 23.57
N PRO A 472 -3.31 33.46 24.70
CA PRO A 472 -3.81 32.61 25.77
C PRO A 472 -5.20 32.05 25.43
N ILE A 473 -5.32 30.73 25.48
CA ILE A 473 -6.60 30.03 25.38
C ILE A 473 -7.34 30.21 26.70
N ALA A 474 -8.38 31.03 26.70
CA ALA A 474 -9.33 31.09 27.79
C ALA A 474 -10.57 30.24 27.48
N GLU A 475 -10.89 29.32 28.38
CA GLU A 475 -12.04 28.43 28.31
C GLU A 475 -13.14 28.92 29.24
N VAL A 476 -14.33 29.17 28.68
CA VAL A 476 -15.51 29.56 29.45
C VAL A 476 -16.55 28.45 29.37
N GLY A 477 -16.80 27.77 30.49
CA GLY A 477 -17.83 26.75 30.64
C GLY A 477 -19.25 27.33 30.58
N ARG A 478 -20.23 26.46 30.37
CA ARG A 478 -21.65 26.84 30.39
C ARG A 478 -22.12 27.08 31.83
N PRO A 479 -23.00 28.07 32.07
CA PRO A 479 -23.67 28.21 33.37
C PRO A 479 -24.44 26.94 33.74
N PHE A 480 -24.29 26.51 35.00
CA PHE A 480 -24.99 25.36 35.57
C PHE A 480 -25.46 25.66 37.01
N PRO A 481 -26.68 25.26 37.40
CA PRO A 481 -27.72 24.69 36.55
C PRO A 481 -28.28 25.73 35.55
N ASN A 482 -28.69 25.28 34.37
CA ASN A 482 -29.37 26.10 33.36
C ASN A 482 -30.49 25.26 32.71
N PRO A 483 -31.78 25.55 32.96
CA PRO A 483 -32.31 26.74 33.64
C PRO A 483 -31.98 26.83 35.14
N ALA A 484 -31.76 28.05 35.64
CA ALA A 484 -31.36 28.36 37.02
C ALA A 484 -32.56 28.81 37.85
N ALA A 485 -32.85 28.13 38.97
CA ALA A 485 -33.91 28.50 39.91
C ALA A 485 -33.39 29.20 41.18
N ALA A 486 -32.22 28.80 41.67
CA ALA A 486 -31.63 29.30 42.93
C ALA A 486 -30.24 29.94 42.76
N GLY A 487 -29.83 30.22 41.51
CA GLY A 487 -28.48 30.64 41.14
C GLY A 487 -27.83 29.67 40.15
N ALA A 488 -26.74 30.10 39.53
CA ALA A 488 -25.94 29.30 38.61
C ALA A 488 -24.46 29.64 38.78
N GLN A 489 -23.58 28.80 38.27
CA GLN A 489 -22.15 28.99 38.30
C GLN A 489 -21.54 28.55 36.98
N LEU A 490 -20.41 29.11 36.60
CA LEU A 490 -19.68 28.72 35.39
C LEU A 490 -18.19 28.62 35.67
N ARG A 491 -17.53 27.69 34.97
CA ARG A 491 -16.09 27.48 35.02
C ARG A 491 -15.40 28.44 34.06
N VAL A 492 -14.36 29.14 34.52
CA VAL A 492 -13.47 29.94 33.67
C VAL A 492 -12.06 29.43 33.89
N ARG A 493 -11.35 29.13 32.82
CA ARG A 493 -9.91 28.82 32.83
C ARG A 493 -9.22 29.78 31.88
N VAL A 494 -8.09 30.33 32.30
CA VAL A 494 -7.26 31.23 31.49
C VAL A 494 -5.89 30.59 31.30
N GLY A 495 -5.28 30.78 30.14
CA GLY A 495 -3.96 30.20 29.84
C GLY A 495 -2.85 30.80 30.71
N THR A 496 -2.91 32.11 30.92
CA THR A 496 -1.99 32.88 31.77
C THR A 496 -2.77 33.63 32.83
N THR A 497 -2.12 33.94 33.96
CA THR A 497 -2.76 34.73 35.02
C THR A 497 -3.13 36.11 34.47
N GLU A 498 -4.42 36.39 34.36
CA GLU A 498 -4.95 37.65 33.81
C GLU A 498 -6.17 38.13 34.60
N ARG A 499 -6.51 39.42 34.48
CA ARG A 499 -7.75 39.95 35.06
C ARG A 499 -8.95 39.56 34.21
N VAL A 500 -9.94 38.92 34.83
CA VAL A 500 -11.19 38.51 34.17
C VAL A 500 -12.38 39.21 34.80
N ARG A 501 -13.31 39.69 33.95
CA ARG A 501 -14.59 40.28 34.32
C ARG A 501 -15.74 39.45 33.77
N VAL A 502 -16.63 38.99 34.64
CA VAL A 502 -17.84 38.21 34.31
C VAL A 502 -19.06 39.04 34.66
N VAL A 503 -19.91 39.33 33.67
CA VAL A 503 -21.15 40.10 33.83
C VAL A 503 -22.35 39.37 33.26
N VAL A 504 -23.51 39.55 33.88
CA VAL A 504 -24.80 39.06 33.37
C VAL A 504 -25.53 40.22 32.70
N CYS A 505 -25.87 40.06 31.44
CA CYS A 505 -26.58 41.05 30.62
C CYS A 505 -28.04 40.61 30.38
N ASP A 506 -28.96 41.57 30.38
CA ASP A 506 -30.36 41.32 29.99
C ASP A 506 -30.48 41.04 28.47
N ALA A 507 -31.69 40.68 28.01
CA ALA A 507 -31.95 40.40 26.58
C ALA A 507 -31.71 41.61 25.65
N LEU A 508 -31.54 42.82 26.18
CA LEU A 508 -31.21 44.05 25.45
C LEU A 508 -29.70 44.38 25.52
N GLY A 509 -28.88 43.51 26.12
CA GLY A 509 -27.44 43.69 26.25
C GLY A 509 -27.00 44.64 27.36
N ARG A 510 -27.92 45.08 28.25
CA ARG A 510 -27.58 45.95 29.38
C ARG A 510 -27.06 45.12 30.54
N GLU A 511 -26.00 45.59 31.22
CA GLU A 511 -25.45 44.91 32.39
C GLU A 511 -26.47 44.89 33.54
N ALA A 512 -26.97 43.71 33.86
CA ALA A 512 -27.93 43.47 34.94
C ALA A 512 -27.20 43.24 36.27
N ALA A 513 -26.03 42.59 36.24
CA ALA A 513 -25.17 42.38 37.41
C ALA A 513 -23.73 42.01 37.02
N VAL A 514 -22.78 42.23 37.93
CA VAL A 514 -21.38 41.76 37.82
C VAL A 514 -21.20 40.56 38.74
N ALA A 515 -20.74 39.43 38.20
CA ALA A 515 -20.55 38.18 38.93
C ALA A 515 -19.12 38.04 39.49
N PHE A 516 -18.12 38.53 38.75
CA PHE A 516 -16.72 38.49 39.13
C PHE A 516 -15.92 39.59 38.42
N ASP A 517 -14.95 40.18 39.10
CA ASP A 517 -14.01 41.15 38.52
C ASP A 517 -12.70 41.11 39.30
N GLY A 518 -11.71 40.37 38.79
CA GLY A 518 -10.47 40.14 39.51
C GLY A 518 -9.48 39.25 38.76
N PRO A 519 -8.28 39.03 39.31
CA PRO A 519 -7.29 38.15 38.69
C PRO A 519 -7.72 36.68 38.79
N LEU A 520 -7.58 35.93 37.69
CA LEU A 520 -7.65 34.46 37.67
C LEU A 520 -6.26 33.89 37.39
N SER A 521 -5.88 32.83 38.09
CA SER A 521 -4.57 32.18 37.89
C SER A 521 -4.57 31.33 36.62
N GLY A 522 -3.50 31.42 35.84
CA GLY A 522 -3.31 30.62 34.62
C GLY A 522 -3.32 29.12 34.88
N GLY A 523 -3.87 28.35 33.95
CA GLY A 523 -3.85 26.89 33.93
C GLY A 523 -4.82 26.19 34.89
N ALA A 524 -5.47 26.92 35.81
CA ALA A 524 -6.40 26.38 36.79
C ALA A 524 -7.84 26.84 36.55
N ASP A 525 -8.80 26.04 36.97
CA ASP A 525 -10.21 26.40 36.87
C ASP A 525 -10.65 27.29 38.01
N ALA A 526 -11.34 28.36 37.65
CA ALA A 526 -12.07 29.20 38.56
C ALA A 526 -13.57 28.95 38.40
N VAL A 527 -14.25 28.61 39.49
CA VAL A 527 -15.72 28.54 39.51
C VAL A 527 -16.25 29.91 39.91
N VAL A 528 -16.97 30.55 38.99
CA VAL A 528 -17.60 31.85 39.22
C VAL A 528 -19.10 31.65 39.49
N SER A 529 -19.53 32.00 40.70
CA SER A 529 -20.95 32.03 41.04
C SER A 529 -21.64 33.25 40.43
N LEU A 530 -22.73 33.02 39.71
CA LEU A 530 -23.57 34.07 39.15
C LEU A 530 -24.56 34.59 40.21
N PRO A 531 -24.96 35.86 40.14
CA PRO A 531 -25.85 36.48 41.12
C PRO A 531 -27.18 35.75 41.26
N ALA A 532 -27.55 35.42 42.50
CA ALA A 532 -28.88 34.93 42.83
C ALA A 532 -29.91 36.07 42.78
N GLY A 533 -31.20 35.75 42.54
CA GLY A 533 -32.28 36.74 42.58
C GLY A 533 -32.51 37.53 41.28
N LEU A 534 -31.94 37.09 40.16
CA LEU A 534 -32.30 37.59 38.83
C LEU A 534 -33.80 37.32 38.55
N ARG A 535 -34.48 38.26 37.86
CA ARG A 535 -35.88 38.05 37.47
C ARG A 535 -35.99 36.90 36.46
N PRO A 536 -37.06 36.09 36.46
CA PRO A 536 -37.24 35.05 35.44
C PRO A 536 -37.14 35.63 34.03
N GLY A 537 -36.34 35.00 33.17
CA GLY A 537 -36.01 35.52 31.84
C GLY A 537 -34.74 34.94 31.25
N VAL A 538 -34.43 35.34 30.02
CA VAL A 538 -33.21 34.96 29.29
C VAL A 538 -32.16 36.05 29.47
N TYR A 539 -30.95 35.64 29.81
CA TYR A 539 -29.78 36.47 30.03
C TYR A 539 -28.59 35.95 29.22
N VAL A 540 -27.59 36.82 29.03
CA VAL A 540 -26.30 36.46 28.45
C VAL A 540 -25.21 36.75 29.48
N VAL A 541 -24.43 35.74 29.82
CA VAL A 541 -23.24 35.89 30.66
C VAL A 541 -22.06 36.21 29.76
N ARG A 542 -21.47 37.39 29.91
CA ARG A 542 -20.29 37.85 29.17
C ARG A 542 -19.07 37.76 30.07
N VAL A 543 -18.04 37.07 29.60
CA VAL A 543 -16.75 36.88 30.27
C VAL A 543 -15.68 37.53 29.41
N THR A 544 -14.92 38.46 29.99
CA THR A 544 -13.89 39.22 29.29
C THR A 544 -12.60 39.16 30.09
N GLY A 545 -11.54 38.60 29.50
CA GLY A 545 -10.17 38.72 29.99
C GLY A 545 -9.44 39.87 29.33
N GLU A 546 -8.14 39.98 29.59
CA GLU A 546 -7.25 40.93 28.91
C GLU A 546 -7.05 40.55 27.44
N THR A 547 -7.23 39.28 27.13
CA THR A 547 -6.88 38.67 25.85
C THR A 547 -8.05 37.97 25.14
N PHE A 548 -9.22 37.86 25.79
CA PHE A 548 -10.39 37.17 25.24
C PHE A 548 -11.72 37.82 25.64
N ALA A 549 -12.77 37.56 24.86
CA ALA A 549 -14.15 37.84 25.25
C ALA A 549 -15.09 36.74 24.74
N GLN A 550 -15.86 36.12 25.64
CA GLN A 550 -16.80 35.05 25.31
C GLN A 550 -18.14 35.26 26.01
N SER A 551 -19.21 34.71 25.45
CA SER A 551 -20.55 34.78 26.03
C SER A 551 -21.25 33.43 26.14
N ARG A 552 -22.08 33.23 27.16
CA ARG A 552 -22.88 32.03 27.40
C ARG A 552 -24.33 32.37 27.73
N PRO A 553 -25.32 31.63 27.18
CA PRO A 553 -26.71 31.85 27.53
C PRO A 553 -27.01 31.37 28.96
N LEU A 554 -27.91 32.07 29.65
CA LEU A 554 -28.46 31.71 30.95
C LEU A 554 -29.97 31.91 30.93
N VAL A 555 -30.73 30.88 31.30
CA VAL A 555 -32.18 30.97 31.51
C VAL A 555 -32.45 30.94 33.00
N VAL A 556 -33.19 31.92 33.52
CA VAL A 556 -33.60 31.98 34.92
C VAL A 556 -35.09 31.67 35.01
N VAL A 557 -35.44 30.70 35.86
CA VAL A 557 -36.82 30.27 36.13
C VAL A 557 -37.20 30.59 37.57
N ARG A 558 -38.49 30.50 37.87
CA ARG A 558 -39.06 30.87 39.17
C ARG A 558 -38.77 29.85 40.27
#